data_AF-A0A972ZMA7-F1
#
_entry.id   AF-A0A972ZMA7-F1
#
_cell.length_a   1.000
_cell.length_b   1.000
_cell.length_c   1.000
_cell.angle_alpha   90.00
_cell.angle_beta   90.00
_cell.angle_gamma   90.00
#
_symmetry.space_group_name_H-M   'P 1'
#
loop_
_entity.id
_entity.type
_entity.pdbx_description
1 polymer ?
#
loop_
_entity_poly.entity_id
_entity_poly.type
_entity_poly.pdbx_seq_one_letter_code
_entity_poly.pdbx_strand_id
1 'polypeptide(L)'
;WEDYIKGPSDQAAIQGYRVLSEGAFRPLRRVLANVVKTCEPSSIACLGAGVLNDIPFDQLVLSGASIHLVDLIPGIVDTGIGQSVLIDRDVDDADKDGYGTDDACVFCALGAARATKWCKRFNGARSESTGICGSFTPVGGDAKGCLSYERSELPNVHYQDVTGGYATAFGHAALEATETANSWKQAFGLATAAAKRLRNRRERLDIADGSIDLVTSSMLLSQFEHEPYDYFSRQVAARLGPPSAREENRLQRTLEKLKDDLLLNQIDAHCEEVARILAPEGRFFVAFELFHYHPARDAWFMVPEMHAALGRLARHFDFDFTALPPTDSIVTFKLGEASSVVLNFLMRHKHAA
;
A
#
# COMPACT_ATOMS: atom_id res chain seq x y z
N TRP A 1 11.09 -16.50 5.03
CA TRP A 1 9.87 -15.76 4.66
C TRP A 1 9.38 -15.01 5.86
N GLU A 2 9.08 -15.69 6.97
CA GLU A 2 8.83 -15.02 8.25
C GLU A 2 9.98 -14.08 8.63
N ASP A 3 11.23 -14.52 8.54
CA ASP A 3 12.39 -13.64 8.83
C ASP A 3 12.54 -12.48 7.82
N TYR A 4 11.96 -12.60 6.63
CA TYR A 4 11.96 -11.53 5.62
C TYR A 4 10.91 -10.48 5.94
N ILE A 5 9.69 -10.91 6.27
CA ILE A 5 8.57 -10.01 6.62
C ILE A 5 8.72 -9.44 8.03
N LYS A 6 9.20 -10.24 8.98
CA LYS A 6 9.34 -9.90 10.41
C LYS A 6 10.77 -9.53 10.79
N GLY A 7 11.69 -9.48 9.82
CA GLY A 7 13.03 -8.95 10.04
C GLY A 7 12.93 -7.55 10.64
N PRO A 8 13.89 -7.13 11.49
CA PRO A 8 13.86 -5.80 12.09
C PRO A 8 13.73 -4.78 10.97
N SER A 9 12.58 -4.12 10.91
CA SER A 9 12.31 -3.13 9.90
C SER A 9 13.28 -1.99 10.17
N ASP A 10 14.22 -1.74 9.25
CA ASP A 10 15.20 -0.67 9.40
C ASP A 10 14.44 0.66 9.43
N GLN A 11 14.20 1.15 10.64
CA GLN A 11 13.44 2.36 10.89
C GLN A 11 14.05 3.55 10.16
N ALA A 12 15.37 3.59 9.99
CA ALA A 12 16.04 4.63 9.20
C ALA A 12 15.75 4.49 7.70
N ALA A 13 15.73 3.27 7.16
CA ALA A 13 15.35 3.02 5.77
C ALA A 13 13.87 3.36 5.50
N ILE A 14 12.97 3.03 6.43
CA ILE A 14 11.54 3.36 6.35
C ILE A 14 11.33 4.87 6.38
N GLN A 15 12.01 5.56 7.30
CA GLN A 15 12.02 7.02 7.37
C GLN A 15 12.55 7.65 6.08
N GLY A 16 13.69 7.14 5.57
CA GLY A 16 14.26 7.59 4.31
C GLY A 16 13.32 7.41 3.12
N TYR A 17 12.68 6.24 3.02
CA TYR A 17 11.69 5.97 1.97
C TYR A 17 10.49 6.93 2.05
N ARG A 18 9.96 7.18 3.25
CA ARG A 18 8.87 8.16 3.43
C ARG A 18 9.28 9.55 2.98
N VAL A 19 10.42 10.07 3.46
CA VAL A 19 10.87 11.43 3.12
C VAL A 19 11.03 11.60 1.61
N LEU A 20 11.56 10.58 0.93
CA LEU A 20 11.69 10.59 -0.53
C LEU A 20 10.34 10.55 -1.24
N SER A 21 9.37 9.85 -0.67
CA SER A 21 8.12 9.49 -1.34
C SER A 21 6.93 10.38 -0.99
N GLU A 22 6.92 11.05 0.16
CA GLU A 22 5.78 11.86 0.63
C GLU A 22 5.40 12.96 -0.35
N GLY A 23 6.38 13.70 -0.87
CA GLY A 23 6.16 14.69 -1.92
C GLY A 23 5.63 14.07 -3.21
N ALA A 24 6.13 12.88 -3.57
CA ALA A 24 5.74 12.17 -4.78
C ALA A 24 4.28 11.70 -4.74
N PHE A 25 3.80 11.22 -3.60
CA PHE A 25 2.44 10.68 -3.43
C PHE A 25 1.37 11.72 -3.09
N ARG A 26 1.74 12.99 -2.87
CA ARG A 26 0.79 14.08 -2.60
C ARG A 26 -0.36 14.17 -3.61
N PRO A 27 -0.15 14.04 -4.94
CA PRO A 27 -1.27 14.04 -5.89
C PRO A 27 -2.23 12.88 -5.65
N LEU A 28 -1.73 11.67 -5.34
CA LEU A 28 -2.57 10.51 -5.06
C LEU A 28 -3.38 10.71 -3.79
N ARG A 29 -2.73 11.21 -2.73
CA ARG A 29 -3.38 11.53 -1.46
C ARG A 29 -4.50 12.54 -1.65
N ARG A 30 -4.31 13.55 -2.51
CA ARG A 30 -5.36 14.53 -2.86
C ARG A 30 -6.52 13.89 -3.61
N VAL A 31 -6.24 13.01 -4.58
CA VAL A 31 -7.29 12.29 -5.30
C VAL A 31 -8.10 11.43 -4.34
N LEU A 32 -7.43 10.66 -3.48
CA LEU A 32 -8.11 9.80 -2.52
C LEU A 32 -8.89 10.62 -1.47
N ALA A 33 -8.36 11.76 -1.03
CA ALA A 33 -9.08 12.72 -0.20
C ALA A 33 -10.39 13.20 -0.83
N ASN A 34 -10.37 13.53 -2.13
CA ASN A 34 -11.58 13.91 -2.87
C ASN A 34 -12.58 12.76 -2.93
N VAL A 35 -12.11 11.55 -3.23
CA VAL A 35 -12.97 10.34 -3.25
C VAL A 35 -13.62 10.12 -1.88
N VAL A 36 -12.85 10.19 -0.79
CA VAL A 36 -13.37 10.05 0.58
C VAL A 36 -14.43 11.12 0.87
N LYS A 37 -14.17 12.38 0.50
CA LYS A 37 -15.10 13.49 0.70
C LYS A 37 -16.39 13.31 -0.10
N THR A 38 -16.32 12.79 -1.32
CA THR A 38 -17.49 12.60 -2.17
C THR A 38 -18.28 11.35 -1.81
N CYS A 39 -17.61 10.26 -1.44
CA CYS A 39 -18.27 9.01 -1.07
C CYS A 39 -18.77 8.98 0.37
N GLU A 40 -18.23 9.82 1.26
CA GLU A 40 -18.55 9.89 2.69
C GLU A 40 -18.66 8.49 3.36
N PRO A 41 -17.62 7.62 3.21
CA PRO A 41 -17.72 6.25 3.67
C PRO A 41 -17.83 6.18 5.20
N SER A 42 -18.70 5.30 5.71
CA SER A 42 -18.77 5.00 7.14
C SER A 42 -17.71 3.98 7.57
N SER A 43 -17.23 3.15 6.64
CA SER A 43 -16.11 2.22 6.83
C SER A 43 -15.15 2.23 5.62
N ILE A 44 -13.86 2.15 5.89
CA ILE A 44 -12.80 2.15 4.88
C ILE A 44 -11.77 1.06 5.16
N ALA A 45 -11.33 0.35 4.11
CA ALA A 45 -10.18 -0.55 4.16
C ALA A 45 -9.09 -0.11 3.19
N CYS A 46 -7.90 0.19 3.72
CA CYS A 46 -6.72 0.53 2.95
C CYS A 46 -5.83 -0.71 2.83
N LEU A 47 -5.83 -1.35 1.66
CA LEU A 47 -5.03 -2.54 1.38
C LEU A 47 -3.66 -2.11 0.82
N GLY A 48 -2.60 -2.54 1.50
CA GLY A 48 -1.23 -2.12 1.19
C GLY A 48 -0.92 -0.75 1.78
N ALA A 49 -1.31 -0.53 3.04
CA ALA A 49 -1.29 0.78 3.68
C ALA A 49 0.12 1.39 3.83
N GLY A 50 1.16 0.55 3.95
CA GLY A 50 2.55 0.99 4.03
C GLY A 50 2.75 2.04 5.11
N VAL A 51 3.55 3.06 4.79
CA VAL A 51 3.80 4.22 5.65
C VAL A 51 2.77 5.34 5.48
N LEU A 52 1.63 5.06 4.83
CA LEU A 52 0.52 6.00 4.60
C LEU A 52 0.86 7.22 3.72
N ASN A 53 1.79 7.09 2.76
CA ASN A 53 2.20 8.21 1.89
C ASN A 53 1.07 8.76 1.01
N ASP A 54 0.20 7.87 0.55
CA ASP A 54 -0.91 8.11 -0.36
C ASP A 54 -2.28 8.11 0.34
N ILE A 55 -2.32 7.70 1.60
CA ILE A 55 -3.55 7.63 2.40
C ILE A 55 -3.79 8.98 3.10
N PRO A 56 -4.95 9.63 2.92
CA PRO A 56 -5.31 10.87 3.62
C PRO A 56 -5.73 10.58 5.07
N PHE A 57 -4.81 10.02 5.86
CA PHE A 57 -5.10 9.44 7.17
C PHE A 57 -5.77 10.42 8.14
N ASP A 58 -5.29 11.66 8.16
CA ASP A 58 -5.86 12.75 8.95
C ASP A 58 -7.34 12.98 8.64
N GLN A 59 -7.72 13.03 7.37
CA GLN A 59 -9.10 13.23 6.95
C GLN A 59 -9.97 12.03 7.30
N LEU A 60 -9.45 10.80 7.13
CA LEU A 60 -10.16 9.58 7.51
C LEU A 60 -10.43 9.52 9.02
N VAL A 61 -9.47 9.93 9.84
CA VAL A 61 -9.64 9.99 11.29
C VAL A 61 -10.74 10.99 11.67
N LEU A 62 -10.73 12.17 11.04
CA LEU A 62 -11.68 13.24 11.31
C LEU A 62 -13.08 12.98 10.77
N SER A 63 -13.23 12.19 9.69
CA SER A 63 -14.55 11.80 9.17
C SER A 63 -15.32 10.89 10.15
N GLY A 64 -14.60 10.23 11.07
CA GLY A 64 -15.17 9.29 12.01
C GLY A 64 -15.47 7.91 11.42
N ALA A 65 -14.99 7.63 10.21
CA ALA A 65 -15.10 6.32 9.58
C ALA A 65 -14.39 5.22 10.40
N SER A 66 -14.90 4.00 10.34
CA SER A 66 -14.16 2.82 10.81
C SER A 66 -13.01 2.53 9.85
N ILE A 67 -11.76 2.68 10.30
CA ILE A 67 -10.57 2.49 9.46
C ILE A 67 -9.96 1.11 9.69
N HIS A 68 -9.80 0.37 8.60
CA HIS A 68 -9.02 -0.87 8.52
C HIS A 68 -7.76 -0.60 7.69
N LEU A 69 -6.58 -0.77 8.29
CA LEU A 69 -5.30 -0.65 7.59
C LEU A 69 -4.70 -2.05 7.47
N VAL A 70 -4.48 -2.52 6.24
CA VAL A 70 -3.97 -3.86 5.97
C VAL A 70 -2.57 -3.74 5.38
N ASP A 71 -1.61 -4.42 6.00
CA ASP A 71 -0.23 -4.48 5.55
C ASP A 71 0.36 -5.85 5.83
N LEU A 72 1.26 -6.32 4.96
CA LEU A 72 1.95 -7.58 5.15
C LEU A 72 3.06 -7.46 6.22
N ILE A 73 3.71 -6.30 6.33
CA ILE A 73 4.91 -6.09 7.15
C ILE A 73 4.52 -5.47 8.51
N PRO A 74 4.73 -6.17 9.63
CA PRO A 74 4.43 -5.65 10.95
C PRO A 74 5.14 -4.33 11.27
N GLY A 75 4.42 -3.37 11.85
CA GLY A 75 4.97 -2.12 12.38
C GLY A 75 5.20 -0.99 11.36
N ILE A 76 5.11 -1.26 10.04
CA ILE A 76 5.23 -0.21 9.00
C ILE A 76 4.09 0.80 9.13
N VAL A 77 2.85 0.31 9.25
CA VAL A 77 1.66 1.15 9.42
C VAL A 77 1.73 1.97 10.70
N ASP A 78 2.14 1.37 11.83
CA ASP A 78 2.28 2.09 13.10
C ASP A 78 3.28 3.25 12.99
N THR A 79 4.38 3.03 12.26
CA THR A 79 5.37 4.08 11.94
C THR A 79 4.75 5.18 11.07
N GLY A 80 4.00 4.80 10.03
CA GLY A 80 3.29 5.72 9.15
C GLY A 80 2.29 6.60 9.90
N ILE A 81 1.51 6.02 10.82
CA ILE A 81 0.55 6.76 11.66
C ILE A 81 1.29 7.76 12.53
N GLY A 82 2.32 7.33 13.26
CA GLY A 82 3.10 8.20 14.15
C GLY A 82 3.67 9.41 13.43
N GLN A 83 4.02 9.26 12.16
CA GLN A 83 4.53 10.35 11.33
C GLN A 83 3.44 11.20 10.66
N SER A 84 2.20 10.72 10.56
CA SER A 84 1.05 11.44 9.95
C SER A 84 0.11 12.05 11.00
N VAL A 85 0.61 12.33 12.22
CA VAL A 85 -0.24 12.80 13.34
C VAL A 85 -0.55 14.28 13.32
N LEU A 86 0.27 15.12 12.69
CA LEU A 86 0.01 16.56 12.61
C LEU A 86 -0.73 16.91 11.32
N ILE A 87 -1.80 17.69 11.49
CA ILE A 87 -2.57 18.31 10.41
C ILE A 87 -1.87 19.63 10.09
N ASP A 88 -1.44 19.75 8.84
CA ASP A 88 -0.96 21.02 8.30
C ASP A 88 -2.18 21.88 7.93
N ARG A 89 -2.39 22.98 8.66
CA ARG A 89 -3.55 23.87 8.48
C ARG A 89 -3.35 24.92 7.38
N ASP A 90 -2.14 25.05 6.81
CA ASP A 90 -1.78 26.13 5.88
C ASP A 90 -1.62 25.67 4.41
N VAL A 91 -1.91 24.40 4.09
CA VAL A 91 -1.66 23.84 2.74
C VAL A 91 -2.54 24.46 1.64
N ASP A 92 -3.65 25.12 2.00
CA ASP A 92 -4.57 25.75 1.03
C ASP A 92 -4.26 27.23 0.74
N ASP A 93 -3.30 27.86 1.43
CA ASP A 93 -2.88 29.25 1.22
C ASP A 93 -1.43 29.30 0.68
N ALA A 94 -1.27 29.13 -0.63
CA ALA A 94 0.03 29.17 -1.32
C ALA A 94 0.78 30.53 -1.25
N ASP A 95 0.20 31.54 -0.59
CA ASP A 95 0.67 32.94 -0.57
C ASP A 95 1.07 33.46 0.84
N LYS A 96 1.21 32.60 1.86
CA LYS A 96 1.68 33.05 3.18
C LYS A 96 3.16 32.76 3.40
N ASP A 97 3.97 33.80 3.16
CA ASP A 97 5.35 33.88 3.62
C ASP A 97 5.41 33.61 5.13
N GLY A 98 6.24 32.64 5.49
CA GLY A 98 6.17 31.95 6.77
C GLY A 98 6.26 32.87 7.99
N TYR A 99 5.43 32.57 8.98
CA TYR A 99 5.78 32.48 10.40
C TYR A 99 4.53 31.95 11.15
N GLY A 100 4.54 30.64 11.44
CA GLY A 100 3.59 29.97 12.34
C GLY A 100 2.68 28.97 11.62
N THR A 101 3.15 27.75 11.38
CA THR A 101 2.22 26.64 11.11
C THR A 101 1.49 26.33 12.41
N ASP A 102 0.18 26.57 12.46
CA ASP A 102 -0.70 26.11 13.55
C ASP A 102 -0.92 24.59 13.40
N ASP A 103 0.16 23.82 13.46
CA ASP A 103 0.12 22.36 13.37
C ASP A 103 -0.71 21.80 14.52
N ALA A 104 -1.75 21.05 14.20
CA ALA A 104 -2.63 20.44 15.19
C ALA A 104 -2.54 18.92 15.14
N CYS A 105 -2.39 18.28 16.29
CA CYS A 105 -2.48 16.83 16.37
C CYS A 105 -3.89 16.38 15.99
N VAL A 106 -3.98 15.47 15.02
CA VAL A 106 -5.25 14.91 14.53
C VAL A 106 -6.08 14.31 15.66
N PHE A 107 -5.43 13.67 16.64
CA PHE A 107 -6.13 13.09 17.79
C PHE A 107 -6.63 14.17 18.77
N CYS A 108 -5.91 15.29 18.93
CA CYS A 108 -6.41 16.42 19.73
C CYS A 108 -7.70 16.98 19.13
N ALA A 109 -7.82 17.02 17.80
CA ALA A 109 -9.00 17.52 17.10
C ALA A 109 -10.25 16.64 17.32
N LEU A 110 -10.08 15.37 17.71
CA LEU A 110 -11.21 14.47 18.04
C LEU A 110 -11.83 14.72 19.42
N GLY A 111 -11.14 15.47 20.29
CA GLY A 111 -11.47 15.59 21.71
C GLY A 111 -11.01 14.40 22.55
N ALA A 112 -10.81 14.64 23.85
CA ALA A 112 -10.09 13.71 24.74
C ALA A 112 -10.68 12.29 24.80
N ALA A 113 -12.00 12.16 24.85
CA ALA A 113 -12.68 10.86 24.97
C ALA A 113 -12.48 9.96 23.74
N ARG A 114 -12.32 10.55 22.54
CA ARG A 114 -12.07 9.81 21.30
C ARG A 114 -10.57 9.62 21.08
N ALA A 115 -9.75 10.62 21.41
CA ALA A 115 -8.30 10.59 21.22
C ALA A 115 -7.60 9.38 21.88
N THR A 116 -8.03 8.98 23.08
CA THR A 116 -7.47 7.83 23.81
C THR A 116 -7.72 6.48 23.13
N LYS A 117 -8.75 6.39 22.28
CA LYS A 117 -9.00 5.21 21.45
C LYS A 117 -8.00 5.08 20.30
N TRP A 118 -7.35 6.18 19.90
CA TRP A 118 -6.37 6.19 18.80
C TRP A 118 -4.93 6.14 19.29
N CYS A 119 -4.61 6.83 20.40
CA CYS A 119 -3.27 6.92 20.94
C CYS A 119 -3.27 6.65 22.45
N LYS A 120 -2.57 5.59 22.88
CA LYS A 120 -2.45 5.20 24.30
C LYS A 120 -1.71 6.25 25.12
N ARG A 121 -0.79 6.97 24.49
CA ARG A 121 0.03 7.99 25.14
C ARG A 121 -0.65 9.36 25.20
N PHE A 122 -1.85 9.50 24.63
CA PHE A 122 -2.60 10.75 24.68
C PHE A 122 -2.91 11.15 26.12
N ASN A 123 -2.44 12.34 26.53
CA ASN A 123 -2.58 12.86 27.89
C ASN A 123 -3.26 14.25 27.93
N GLY A 124 -4.03 14.59 26.90
CA GLY A 124 -4.67 15.90 26.76
C GLY A 124 -3.83 16.90 25.97
N ALA A 125 -4.46 18.02 25.58
CA ALA A 125 -3.79 19.12 24.90
C ALA A 125 -2.80 19.82 25.85
N ARG A 126 -1.68 20.31 25.30
CA ARG A 126 -0.73 21.15 26.04
C ARG A 126 -1.41 22.45 26.46
N SER A 127 -1.17 22.87 27.69
CA SER A 127 -1.64 24.16 28.22
C SER A 127 -1.04 25.36 27.46
N GLU A 128 0.15 25.19 26.88
CA GLU A 128 0.94 26.26 26.25
C GLU A 128 0.84 26.26 24.71
N SER A 129 0.24 25.23 24.09
CA SER A 129 0.09 25.11 22.64
C SER A 129 -1.27 24.49 22.32
N THR A 130 -2.19 25.32 21.83
CA THR A 130 -3.54 24.90 21.47
C THR A 130 -3.51 24.01 20.24
N GLY A 131 -3.59 22.69 20.42
CA GLY A 131 -3.71 21.73 19.31
C GLY A 131 -2.73 20.57 19.36
N ILE A 132 -1.65 20.65 20.14
CA ILE A 132 -0.66 19.57 20.30
C ILE A 132 -0.83 18.91 21.68
N CYS A 133 -0.71 17.58 21.77
CA CYS A 133 -0.86 16.88 23.05
C CYS A 133 0.40 16.96 23.91
N GLY A 134 0.25 16.85 25.24
CA GLY A 134 1.35 16.91 26.21
C GLY A 134 2.49 15.94 25.89
N SER A 135 2.14 14.72 25.49
CA SER A 135 3.05 13.63 25.16
C SER A 135 3.77 13.77 23.81
N PHE A 136 3.42 14.75 22.97
CA PHE A 136 4.00 14.89 21.64
C PHE A 136 5.52 15.07 21.72
N THR A 137 6.26 14.22 20.99
CA THR A 137 7.71 14.31 20.86
C THR A 137 8.06 14.18 19.39
N PRO A 138 8.65 15.22 18.76
CA PRO A 138 8.90 15.21 17.33
C PRO A 138 9.85 14.07 16.93
N VAL A 139 9.63 13.49 15.75
CA VAL A 139 10.57 12.55 15.12
C VAL A 139 11.77 13.36 14.63
N GLY A 140 12.99 12.98 14.99
CA GLY A 140 14.18 13.80 14.75
C GLY A 140 14.27 14.36 13.33
N GLY A 141 14.38 15.70 13.20
CA GLY A 141 14.44 16.41 11.91
C GLY A 141 13.10 16.61 11.21
N ASP A 142 12.03 15.91 11.60
CA ASP A 142 10.67 16.05 11.07
C ASP A 142 9.71 16.54 12.17
N ALA A 143 9.39 17.83 12.12
CA ALA A 143 8.50 18.46 13.08
C ALA A 143 7.06 17.92 13.05
N LYS A 144 6.66 17.20 11.98
CA LYS A 144 5.28 16.73 11.77
C LYS A 144 4.99 15.34 12.35
N GLY A 145 6.02 14.54 12.62
CA GLY A 145 5.89 13.22 13.22
C GLY A 145 5.96 13.21 14.75
N CYS A 146 5.41 12.18 15.38
CA CYS A 146 5.44 11.95 16.83
C CYS A 146 6.04 10.58 17.21
N LEU A 147 7.20 10.59 17.85
CA LEU A 147 7.86 9.41 18.42
C LEU A 147 7.07 8.77 19.57
N SER A 148 6.25 9.57 20.25
CA SER A 148 5.44 9.11 21.38
C SER A 148 4.12 8.47 20.96
N TYR A 149 3.85 8.33 19.66
CA TYR A 149 2.66 7.63 19.22
C TYR A 149 2.73 6.15 19.61
N GLU A 150 1.68 5.67 20.26
CA GLU A 150 1.49 4.25 20.54
C GLU A 150 0.03 3.92 20.24
N ARG A 151 -0.19 3.02 19.28
CA ARG A 151 -1.53 2.62 18.85
C ARG A 151 -2.34 2.05 20.02
N SER A 152 -3.59 2.48 20.11
CA SER A 152 -4.58 2.02 21.08
C SER A 152 -5.55 1.02 20.44
N GLU A 153 -6.85 1.18 20.61
CA GLU A 153 -7.89 0.35 20.01
C GLU A 153 -8.08 0.62 18.51
N LEU A 154 -7.79 1.84 18.05
CA LEU A 154 -7.96 2.32 16.68
C LEU A 154 -6.64 2.86 16.10
N PRO A 155 -6.45 2.79 14.76
CA PRO A 155 -7.31 2.10 13.78
C PRO A 155 -7.19 0.56 13.90
N ASN A 156 -8.09 -0.16 13.22
CA ASN A 156 -7.97 -1.62 13.11
C ASN A 156 -6.82 -1.94 12.14
N VAL A 157 -5.70 -2.46 12.64
CA VAL A 157 -4.55 -2.84 11.80
C VAL A 157 -4.48 -4.35 11.66
N HIS A 158 -4.40 -4.81 10.42
CA HIS A 158 -4.36 -6.21 10.03
C HIS A 158 -3.00 -6.51 9.41
N TYR A 159 -2.19 -7.31 10.12
CA TYR A 159 -0.89 -7.76 9.61
C TYR A 159 -1.07 -9.02 8.76
N GLN A 160 -1.62 -8.84 7.57
CA GLN A 160 -2.08 -9.91 6.69
C GLN A 160 -1.74 -9.62 5.22
N ASP A 161 -1.62 -10.69 4.46
CA ASP A 161 -1.33 -10.63 3.03
C ASP A 161 -2.55 -10.15 2.21
N VAL A 162 -2.40 -8.97 1.61
CA VAL A 162 -3.41 -8.32 0.76
C VAL A 162 -3.73 -9.08 -0.53
N THR A 163 -2.95 -10.10 -0.86
CA THR A 163 -3.14 -11.00 -2.01
C THR A 163 -3.91 -12.28 -1.61
N GLY A 164 -4.68 -12.23 -0.53
CA GLY A 164 -5.46 -13.37 -0.04
C GLY A 164 -4.58 -14.54 0.40
N GLY A 165 -3.41 -14.25 1.01
CA GLY A 165 -2.42 -15.23 1.46
C GLY A 165 -1.57 -15.86 0.35
N TYR A 166 -1.74 -15.45 -0.91
CA TYR A 166 -1.02 -16.06 -2.03
C TYR A 166 0.48 -15.75 -1.99
N ALA A 167 0.87 -14.49 -1.79
CA ALA A 167 2.28 -14.09 -1.71
C ALA A 167 3.00 -14.80 -0.56
N THR A 168 2.33 -14.91 0.59
CA THR A 168 2.84 -15.59 1.78
C THR A 168 3.03 -17.08 1.55
N ALA A 169 2.00 -17.76 1.03
CA ALA A 169 2.09 -19.17 0.73
C ALA A 169 3.17 -19.47 -0.33
N PHE A 170 3.31 -18.60 -1.34
CA PHE A 170 4.38 -18.73 -2.33
C PHE A 170 5.75 -18.49 -1.70
N GLY A 171 5.92 -17.47 -0.86
CA GLY A 171 7.18 -17.19 -0.17
C GLY A 171 7.69 -18.36 0.68
N HIS A 172 6.78 -19.09 1.35
CA HIS A 172 7.11 -20.35 2.02
C HIS A 172 7.49 -21.47 1.03
N ALA A 173 6.69 -21.69 -0.01
CA ALA A 173 7.00 -22.73 -1.00
C ALA A 173 8.30 -22.44 -1.79
N ALA A 174 8.63 -21.17 -1.97
CA ALA A 174 9.86 -20.71 -2.61
C ALA A 174 11.10 -21.04 -1.78
N LEU A 175 11.01 -20.99 -0.44
CA LEU A 175 12.07 -21.46 0.44
C LEU A 175 12.29 -22.97 0.30
N GLU A 176 11.23 -23.77 0.36
CA GLU A 176 11.31 -25.22 0.16
C GLU A 176 11.91 -25.58 -1.22
N ALA A 177 11.49 -24.85 -2.26
CA ALA A 177 12.01 -25.01 -3.62
C ALA A 177 13.51 -24.70 -3.68
N THR A 178 13.96 -23.67 -2.97
CA THR A 178 15.38 -23.29 -2.86
C THR A 178 16.17 -24.38 -2.12
N GLU A 179 15.65 -24.89 -1.01
CA GLU A 179 16.32 -25.89 -0.16
C GLU A 179 16.57 -27.24 -0.84
N THR A 180 15.75 -27.58 -1.83
CA THR A 180 15.78 -28.87 -2.52
C THR A 180 16.38 -28.80 -3.93
N ALA A 181 16.59 -27.59 -4.46
CA ALA A 181 17.17 -27.40 -5.78
C ALA A 181 18.71 -27.50 -5.78
N ASN A 182 19.23 -28.14 -6.83
CA ASN A 182 20.66 -28.23 -7.13
C ASN A 182 21.07 -27.40 -8.36
N SER A 183 20.10 -26.73 -9.01
CA SER A 183 20.35 -25.85 -10.15
C SER A 183 19.25 -24.81 -10.26
N TRP A 184 19.54 -23.68 -10.90
CA TRP A 184 18.56 -22.64 -11.20
C TRP A 184 17.34 -23.19 -11.95
N LYS A 185 17.56 -24.04 -12.96
CA LYS A 185 16.47 -24.69 -13.71
C LYS A 185 15.53 -25.49 -12.81
N GLN A 186 16.09 -26.25 -11.85
CA GLN A 186 15.29 -27.03 -10.91
C GLN A 186 14.52 -26.11 -9.96
N ALA A 187 15.17 -25.06 -9.43
CA ALA A 187 14.53 -24.09 -8.54
C ALA A 187 13.32 -23.42 -9.21
N PHE A 188 13.50 -22.91 -10.44
CA PHE A 188 12.40 -22.31 -11.20
C PHE A 188 11.30 -23.31 -11.54
N GLY A 189 11.64 -24.55 -11.89
CA GLY A 189 10.65 -25.60 -12.15
C GLY A 189 9.78 -25.89 -10.91
N LEU A 190 10.40 -25.98 -9.73
CA LEU A 190 9.70 -26.17 -8.46
C LEU A 190 8.84 -24.96 -8.09
N ALA A 191 9.37 -23.74 -8.23
CA ALA A 191 8.63 -22.51 -7.98
C ALA A 191 7.41 -22.35 -8.91
N THR A 192 7.55 -22.64 -10.22
CA THR A 192 6.41 -22.65 -11.14
C THR A 192 5.37 -23.68 -10.76
N ALA A 193 5.77 -24.88 -10.32
CA ALA A 193 4.83 -25.88 -9.84
C ALA A 193 4.10 -25.42 -8.56
N ALA A 194 4.81 -24.76 -7.65
CA ALA A 194 4.25 -24.18 -6.44
C ALA A 194 3.22 -23.08 -6.76
N ALA A 195 3.57 -22.11 -7.60
CA ALA A 195 2.67 -21.03 -8.02
C ALA A 195 1.34 -21.58 -8.59
N LYS A 196 1.42 -22.59 -9.45
CA LYS A 196 0.23 -23.26 -10.01
C LYS A 196 -0.62 -23.95 -8.94
N ARG A 197 0.01 -24.69 -8.02
CA ARG A 197 -0.69 -25.38 -6.93
C ARG A 197 -1.40 -24.40 -6.00
N LEU A 198 -0.78 -23.25 -5.74
CA LEU A 198 -1.27 -22.23 -4.81
C LEU A 198 -2.34 -21.30 -5.41
N ARG A 199 -2.56 -21.34 -6.72
CA ARG A 199 -3.46 -20.43 -7.43
C ARG A 199 -4.87 -20.31 -6.84
N ASN A 200 -5.40 -21.40 -6.27
CA ASN A 200 -6.75 -21.43 -5.69
C ASN A 200 -6.77 -21.26 -4.17
N ARG A 201 -5.60 -21.04 -3.54
CA ARG A 201 -5.53 -20.79 -2.09
C ARG A 201 -6.12 -19.43 -1.79
N ARG A 202 -6.96 -19.36 -0.77
CA ARG A 202 -7.56 -18.12 -0.27
C ARG A 202 -7.46 -18.10 1.24
N GLU A 203 -6.73 -17.13 1.75
CA GLU A 203 -6.74 -16.73 3.16
C GLU A 203 -7.47 -15.40 3.24
N ARG A 204 -8.55 -15.38 4.01
CA ARG A 204 -9.38 -14.19 4.17
C ARG A 204 -8.74 -13.25 5.18
N LEU A 205 -8.80 -11.96 4.90
CA LEU A 205 -8.57 -10.89 5.85
C LEU A 205 -9.60 -10.97 6.98
N ASP A 206 -9.20 -10.55 8.19
CA ASP A 206 -10.07 -10.45 9.35
C ASP A 206 -10.97 -9.21 9.27
N ILE A 207 -11.75 -9.16 8.19
CA ILE A 207 -12.71 -8.13 7.82
C ILE A 207 -13.96 -8.85 7.35
N ALA A 208 -15.12 -8.47 7.88
CA ALA A 208 -16.39 -9.13 7.58
C ALA A 208 -16.80 -8.94 6.10
N ASP A 209 -17.47 -9.95 5.54
CA ASP A 209 -18.03 -9.91 4.19
C ASP A 209 -19.00 -8.72 4.05
N GLY A 210 -18.90 -7.96 2.95
CA GLY A 210 -19.81 -6.85 2.63
C GLY A 210 -19.86 -5.72 3.66
N SER A 211 -18.80 -5.51 4.45
CA SER A 211 -18.78 -4.56 5.57
C SER A 211 -18.09 -3.22 5.28
N ILE A 212 -17.42 -3.10 4.12
CA ILE A 212 -16.59 -1.94 3.78
C ILE A 212 -17.24 -1.08 2.70
N ASP A 213 -17.46 0.20 2.99
CA ASP A 213 -18.04 1.16 2.03
C ASP A 213 -17.02 1.64 0.99
N LEU A 214 -15.76 1.81 1.39
CA LEU A 214 -14.66 2.20 0.50
C LEU A 214 -13.44 1.29 0.70
N VAL A 215 -13.02 0.59 -0.33
CA VAL A 215 -11.74 -0.13 -0.35
C VAL A 215 -10.74 0.67 -1.18
N THR A 216 -9.49 0.78 -0.73
CA THR A 216 -8.43 1.48 -1.46
C THR A 216 -7.26 0.55 -1.71
N SER A 217 -6.71 0.58 -2.91
CA SER A 217 -5.46 -0.14 -3.23
C SER A 217 -4.65 0.66 -4.24
N SER A 218 -3.54 1.22 -3.77
CA SER A 218 -2.71 2.10 -4.58
C SER A 218 -1.49 1.37 -5.08
N MET A 219 -1.05 1.72 -6.30
CA MET A 219 0.20 1.22 -6.87
C MET A 219 0.25 -0.31 -6.98
N LEU A 220 -0.90 -0.93 -7.20
CA LEU A 220 -1.12 -2.38 -7.12
C LEU A 220 -0.10 -3.20 -7.92
N LEU A 221 0.20 -2.77 -9.15
CA LEU A 221 1.20 -3.44 -10.00
C LEU A 221 2.59 -3.37 -9.42
N SER A 222 3.07 -2.17 -9.06
CA SER A 222 4.41 -2.02 -8.48
C SER A 222 4.54 -2.75 -7.13
N GLN A 223 3.44 -2.88 -6.37
CA GLN A 223 3.43 -3.66 -5.13
C GLN A 223 3.60 -5.16 -5.39
N PHE A 224 2.99 -5.69 -6.46
CA PHE A 224 2.95 -7.13 -6.75
C PHE A 224 3.97 -7.61 -7.78
N GLU A 225 4.57 -6.71 -8.55
CA GLU A 225 5.50 -7.03 -9.63
C GLU A 225 6.82 -7.59 -9.10
N HIS A 226 7.26 -7.08 -7.94
CA HIS A 226 8.56 -7.40 -7.37
C HIS A 226 8.50 -8.55 -6.39
N GLU A 227 7.55 -8.53 -5.46
CA GLU A 227 7.38 -9.58 -4.47
C GLU A 227 6.23 -10.52 -4.86
N PRO A 228 6.35 -11.84 -4.64
CA PRO A 228 7.43 -12.57 -3.96
C PRO A 228 8.57 -13.07 -4.87
N TYR A 229 8.62 -12.63 -6.14
CA TYR A 229 9.61 -13.11 -7.12
C TYR A 229 11.05 -12.73 -6.74
N ASP A 230 11.28 -11.46 -6.37
CA ASP A 230 12.60 -10.94 -6.01
C ASP A 230 13.13 -11.63 -4.76
N TYR A 231 12.27 -11.85 -3.75
CA TYR A 231 12.61 -12.69 -2.60
C TYR A 231 13.09 -14.07 -3.04
N PHE A 232 12.32 -14.80 -3.85
CA PHE A 232 12.70 -16.12 -4.33
C PHE A 232 14.05 -16.10 -5.08
N SER A 233 14.20 -15.18 -6.03
CA SER A 233 15.42 -15.06 -6.84
C SER A 233 16.67 -14.83 -5.97
N ARG A 234 16.57 -13.95 -4.96
CA ARG A 234 17.66 -13.69 -4.00
C ARG A 234 18.01 -14.92 -3.18
N GLN A 235 17.02 -15.69 -2.71
CA GLN A 235 17.28 -16.91 -1.94
C GLN A 235 17.98 -17.98 -2.78
N VAL A 236 17.57 -18.17 -4.04
CA VAL A 236 18.23 -19.11 -4.95
C VAL A 236 19.67 -18.67 -5.24
N ALA A 237 19.89 -17.37 -5.50
CA ALA A 237 21.23 -16.83 -5.71
C ALA A 237 22.14 -16.97 -4.48
N ALA A 238 21.61 -16.77 -3.27
CA ALA A 238 22.37 -16.95 -2.04
C ALA A 238 22.85 -18.39 -1.85
N ARG A 239 22.06 -19.38 -2.29
CA ARG A 239 22.40 -20.80 -2.17
C ARG A 239 23.26 -21.32 -3.32
N LEU A 240 22.88 -21.03 -4.56
CA LEU A 240 23.49 -21.63 -5.76
C LEU A 240 24.55 -20.72 -6.41
N GLY A 241 24.70 -19.49 -5.91
CA GLY A 241 25.44 -18.43 -6.58
C GLY A 241 24.59 -17.71 -7.63
N PRO A 242 24.99 -16.49 -8.06
CA PRO A 242 24.31 -15.78 -9.14
C PRO A 242 24.38 -16.60 -10.45
N PRO A 243 23.33 -16.55 -11.28
CA PRO A 243 23.31 -17.31 -12.52
C PRO A 243 24.35 -16.72 -13.50
N SER A 244 24.99 -17.58 -14.31
CA SER A 244 25.82 -17.08 -15.40
C SER A 244 24.95 -16.43 -16.49
N ALA A 245 25.50 -15.50 -17.28
CA ALA A 245 24.77 -14.87 -18.39
C ALA A 245 24.20 -15.90 -19.39
N ARG A 246 24.86 -17.05 -19.55
CA ARG A 246 24.35 -18.15 -20.40
C ARG A 246 23.15 -18.85 -19.77
N GLU A 247 23.14 -19.01 -18.46
CA GLU A 247 22.00 -19.59 -17.72
C GLU A 247 20.83 -18.63 -17.68
N GLU A 248 21.05 -17.33 -17.42
CA GLU A 248 20.00 -16.31 -17.50
C GLU A 248 19.32 -16.32 -18.87
N ASN A 249 20.09 -16.25 -19.95
CA ASN A 249 19.54 -16.30 -21.31
C ASN A 249 18.73 -17.58 -21.60
N ARG A 250 19.13 -18.72 -21.01
CA ARG A 250 18.38 -19.99 -21.16
C ARG A 250 17.09 -20.01 -20.34
N LEU A 251 17.09 -19.34 -19.20
CA LEU A 251 15.97 -19.32 -18.27
C LEU A 251 15.00 -18.17 -18.54
N GLN A 252 15.41 -17.14 -19.29
CA GLN A 252 14.69 -15.88 -19.49
C GLN A 252 13.18 -16.04 -19.63
N ARG A 253 12.72 -16.88 -20.56
CA ARG A 253 11.28 -17.12 -20.78
C ARG A 253 10.58 -17.75 -19.57
N THR A 254 11.27 -18.60 -18.82
CA THR A 254 10.74 -19.19 -17.58
C THR A 254 10.71 -18.16 -16.45
N LEU A 255 11.70 -17.27 -16.38
CA LEU A 255 11.74 -16.16 -15.41
C LEU A 255 10.56 -15.22 -15.61
N GLU A 256 10.41 -14.71 -16.83
CA GLU A 256 9.35 -13.79 -17.24
C GLU A 256 7.98 -14.42 -16.97
N LYS A 257 7.78 -15.66 -17.44
CA LYS A 257 6.53 -16.37 -17.21
C LYS A 257 6.20 -16.56 -15.73
N LEU A 258 7.18 -16.92 -14.90
CA LEU A 258 6.93 -17.07 -13.47
C LEU A 258 6.55 -15.73 -12.84
N LYS A 259 7.24 -14.65 -13.22
CA LYS A 259 6.94 -13.29 -12.74
C LYS A 259 5.51 -12.88 -13.12
N ASP A 260 5.11 -13.10 -14.38
CA ASP A 260 3.76 -12.78 -14.87
C ASP A 260 2.69 -13.64 -14.17
N ASP A 261 2.92 -14.95 -14.06
CA ASP A 261 2.00 -15.88 -13.38
C ASP A 261 1.80 -15.47 -11.90
N LEU A 262 2.88 -15.06 -11.21
CA LEU A 262 2.80 -14.57 -9.83
C LEU A 262 2.00 -13.27 -9.73
N LEU A 263 2.35 -12.28 -10.56
CA LEU A 263 1.67 -10.99 -10.60
C LEU A 263 0.16 -11.17 -10.83
N LEU A 264 -0.22 -11.89 -11.88
CA LEU A 264 -1.64 -12.06 -12.24
C LEU A 264 -2.43 -12.86 -11.21
N ASN A 265 -1.82 -13.87 -10.57
CA ASN A 265 -2.49 -14.61 -9.50
C ASN A 265 -2.67 -13.77 -8.23
N GLN A 266 -1.70 -12.89 -7.90
CA GLN A 266 -1.83 -11.95 -6.80
C GLN A 266 -2.97 -10.96 -7.05
N ILE A 267 -3.09 -10.43 -8.27
CA ILE A 267 -4.18 -9.53 -8.66
C ILE A 267 -5.53 -10.24 -8.59
N ASP A 268 -5.62 -11.47 -9.10
CA ASP A 268 -6.85 -12.28 -9.03
C ASP A 268 -7.31 -12.45 -7.57
N ALA A 269 -6.41 -12.92 -6.70
CA ALA A 269 -6.73 -13.16 -5.29
C ALA A 269 -7.07 -11.86 -4.54
N HIS A 270 -6.36 -10.77 -4.83
CA HIS A 270 -6.65 -9.45 -4.30
C HIS A 270 -8.05 -8.95 -4.73
N CYS A 271 -8.40 -9.07 -6.02
CA CYS A 271 -9.70 -8.65 -6.53
C CYS A 271 -10.85 -9.45 -5.91
N GLU A 272 -10.67 -10.76 -5.74
CA GLU A 272 -11.65 -11.62 -5.06
C GLU A 272 -11.86 -11.20 -3.60
N GLU A 273 -10.77 -10.84 -2.91
CA GLU A 273 -10.84 -10.40 -1.53
C GLU A 273 -11.49 -9.02 -1.37
N VAL A 274 -11.17 -8.07 -2.25
CA VAL A 274 -11.86 -6.77 -2.35
C VAL A 274 -13.34 -7.00 -2.58
N ALA A 275 -13.71 -7.84 -3.56
CA ALA A 275 -15.10 -8.14 -3.85
C ALA A 275 -15.84 -8.75 -2.64
N ARG A 276 -15.17 -9.58 -1.84
CA ARG A 276 -15.75 -10.17 -0.64
C ARG A 276 -16.07 -9.13 0.44
N ILE A 277 -15.14 -8.24 0.76
CA ILE A 277 -15.29 -7.28 1.87
C ILE A 277 -16.11 -6.05 1.49
N LEU A 278 -16.17 -5.71 0.20
CA LEU A 278 -16.85 -4.53 -0.30
C LEU A 278 -18.37 -4.67 -0.16
N ALA A 279 -19.00 -3.69 0.49
CA ALA A 279 -20.45 -3.61 0.65
C ALA A 279 -21.16 -3.56 -0.71
N PRO A 280 -22.46 -3.93 -0.79
CA PRO A 280 -23.19 -3.95 -2.06
C PRO A 280 -23.14 -2.64 -2.87
N GLU A 281 -23.24 -1.51 -2.19
CA GLU A 281 -23.13 -0.16 -2.79
C GLU A 281 -21.73 0.46 -2.59
N GLY A 282 -20.79 -0.32 -2.07
CA GLY A 282 -19.43 0.12 -1.81
C GLY A 282 -18.68 0.49 -3.08
N ARG A 283 -17.57 1.21 -2.89
CA ARG A 283 -16.64 1.62 -3.94
C ARG A 283 -15.24 1.08 -3.72
N PHE A 284 -14.58 0.77 -4.82
CA PHE A 284 -13.18 0.35 -4.84
C PHE A 284 -12.36 1.41 -5.57
N PHE A 285 -11.55 2.15 -4.83
CA PHE A 285 -10.54 3.03 -5.39
C PHE A 285 -9.27 2.23 -5.69
N VAL A 286 -8.77 2.33 -6.91
CA VAL A 286 -7.56 1.64 -7.32
C VAL A 286 -6.67 2.53 -8.18
N ALA A 287 -5.37 2.50 -7.92
CA ALA A 287 -4.38 3.26 -8.69
C ALA A 287 -3.31 2.34 -9.30
N PHE A 288 -2.96 2.61 -10.56
CA PHE A 288 -2.03 1.81 -11.34
C PHE A 288 -0.96 2.69 -11.99
N GLU A 289 0.29 2.27 -11.87
CA GLU A 289 1.35 2.79 -12.73
C GLU A 289 1.16 2.30 -14.16
N LEU A 290 1.01 3.25 -15.09
CA LEU A 290 0.86 2.97 -16.51
C LEU A 290 2.19 3.11 -17.25
N PHE A 291 2.92 4.19 -16.97
CA PHE A 291 4.21 4.45 -17.56
C PHE A 291 5.22 4.84 -16.49
N HIS A 292 6.46 4.39 -16.65
CA HIS A 292 7.60 4.90 -15.91
C HIS A 292 8.62 5.52 -16.86
N TYR A 293 9.18 6.66 -16.47
CA TYR A 293 10.25 7.35 -17.17
C TYR A 293 11.59 6.88 -16.62
N HIS A 294 12.49 6.46 -17.50
CA HIS A 294 13.83 6.03 -17.16
C HIS A 294 14.85 7.14 -17.50
N PRO A 295 15.39 7.89 -16.51
CA PRO A 295 16.23 9.06 -16.76
C PRO A 295 17.47 8.75 -17.62
N ALA A 296 18.16 7.66 -17.33
CA ALA A 296 19.38 7.30 -18.07
C ALA A 296 19.14 6.91 -19.54
N ARG A 297 17.89 6.60 -19.91
CA ARG A 297 17.51 6.25 -21.29
C ARG A 297 16.71 7.37 -21.97
N ASP A 298 16.38 8.42 -21.22
CA ASP A 298 15.49 9.52 -21.63
C ASP A 298 14.23 9.02 -22.36
N ALA A 299 13.55 8.01 -21.77
CA ALA A 299 12.44 7.34 -22.41
C ALA A 299 11.36 6.89 -21.42
N TRP A 300 10.12 6.89 -21.89
CA TRP A 300 8.96 6.33 -21.19
C TRP A 300 8.75 4.88 -21.59
N PHE A 301 8.49 4.03 -20.60
CA PHE A 301 8.20 2.62 -20.77
C PHE A 301 6.83 2.32 -20.18
N MET A 302 6.04 1.52 -20.89
CA MET A 302 4.78 1.01 -20.38
C MET A 302 5.06 -0.08 -19.34
N VAL A 303 4.31 -0.06 -18.23
CA VAL A 303 4.37 -1.12 -17.23
C VAL A 303 3.86 -2.44 -17.85
N PRO A 304 4.66 -3.53 -17.81
CA PRO A 304 4.24 -4.83 -18.32
C PRO A 304 2.95 -5.33 -17.68
N GLU A 305 2.19 -6.17 -18.40
CA GLU A 305 0.96 -6.81 -17.90
C GLU A 305 -0.18 -5.89 -17.44
N MET A 306 -0.06 -4.57 -17.58
CA MET A 306 -1.11 -3.62 -17.20
C MET A 306 -2.46 -3.91 -17.87
N HIS A 307 -2.45 -4.25 -19.17
CA HIS A 307 -3.66 -4.64 -19.89
C HIS A 307 -4.32 -5.91 -19.33
N ALA A 308 -3.52 -6.91 -18.96
CA ALA A 308 -4.00 -8.16 -18.39
C ALA A 308 -4.56 -7.94 -16.98
N ALA A 309 -3.87 -7.14 -16.16
CA ALA A 309 -4.30 -6.70 -14.84
C ALA A 309 -5.66 -6.00 -14.87
N LEU A 310 -5.83 -4.98 -15.72
CA LEU A 310 -7.12 -4.30 -15.92
C LEU A 310 -8.21 -5.28 -16.36
N GLY A 311 -7.88 -6.23 -17.23
CA GLY A 311 -8.79 -7.30 -17.62
C GLY A 311 -9.24 -8.17 -16.44
N ARG A 312 -8.38 -8.39 -15.43
CA ARG A 312 -8.75 -9.14 -14.21
C ARG A 312 -9.71 -8.34 -13.33
N LEU A 313 -9.42 -7.06 -13.09
CA LEU A 313 -10.31 -6.17 -12.33
C LEU A 313 -11.69 -6.08 -12.98
N ALA A 314 -11.73 -5.93 -14.30
CA ALA A 314 -12.97 -5.86 -15.07
C ALA A 314 -13.80 -7.15 -15.01
N ARG A 315 -13.34 -8.25 -14.43
CA ARG A 315 -14.21 -9.43 -14.18
C ARG A 315 -15.08 -9.27 -12.94
N HIS A 316 -14.65 -8.45 -11.99
CA HIS A 316 -15.32 -8.27 -10.70
C HIS A 316 -16.01 -6.92 -10.58
N PHE A 317 -15.50 -5.89 -11.26
CA PHE A 317 -15.92 -4.51 -11.03
C PHE A 317 -16.25 -3.75 -12.33
N ASP A 318 -17.17 -2.81 -12.22
CA ASP A 318 -17.49 -1.81 -13.24
C ASP A 318 -16.86 -0.46 -12.87
N PHE A 319 -16.40 0.29 -13.87
CA PHE A 319 -15.92 1.65 -13.65
C PHE A 319 -17.06 2.56 -13.18
N ASP A 320 -16.76 3.36 -12.15
CA ASP A 320 -17.63 4.40 -11.64
C ASP A 320 -17.01 5.77 -11.90
N PHE A 321 -17.65 6.54 -12.77
CA PHE A 321 -17.21 7.88 -13.16
C PHE A 321 -17.93 9.00 -12.36
N THR A 322 -18.71 8.67 -11.33
CA THR A 322 -19.53 9.64 -10.60
C THR A 322 -18.74 10.47 -9.59
N ALA A 323 -17.74 9.88 -8.94
CA ALA A 323 -17.01 10.51 -7.84
C ALA A 323 -15.50 10.74 -8.10
N LEU A 324 -15.01 10.37 -9.29
CA LEU A 324 -13.65 10.68 -9.73
C LEU A 324 -13.71 11.53 -11.01
N PRO A 325 -13.43 12.84 -10.93
CA PRO A 325 -13.43 13.67 -12.13
C PRO A 325 -12.30 13.24 -13.09
N PRO A 326 -12.47 13.42 -14.41
CA PRO A 326 -11.43 13.03 -15.39
C PRO A 326 -10.05 13.65 -15.12
N THR A 327 -10.01 14.84 -14.51
CA THR A 327 -8.78 15.54 -14.14
C THR A 327 -7.99 14.84 -13.03
N ASP A 328 -8.65 14.02 -12.22
CA ASP A 328 -8.06 13.24 -11.12
C ASP A 328 -7.83 11.76 -11.52
N SER A 329 -8.33 11.33 -12.67
CA SER A 329 -8.11 9.97 -13.20
C SER A 329 -6.69 9.70 -13.67
N ILE A 330 -5.89 10.75 -13.93
CA ILE A 330 -4.49 10.63 -14.33
C ILE A 330 -3.65 11.60 -13.51
N VAL A 331 -2.63 11.08 -12.84
CA VAL A 331 -1.66 11.88 -12.08
C VAL A 331 -0.25 11.50 -12.49
N THR A 332 0.68 12.45 -12.34
CA THR A 332 2.11 12.19 -12.54
C THR A 332 2.81 12.22 -11.19
N PHE A 333 3.59 11.19 -10.90
CA PHE A 333 4.48 11.13 -9.75
C PHE A 333 5.91 11.41 -10.19
N LYS A 334 6.69 11.99 -9.27
CA LYS A 334 8.13 12.14 -9.45
C LYS A 334 8.83 11.70 -8.17
N LEU A 335 9.60 10.62 -8.26
CA LEU A 335 10.39 10.07 -7.16
C LEU A 335 11.87 10.19 -7.53
N GLY A 336 12.55 11.16 -6.93
CA GLY A 336 13.90 11.54 -7.37
C GLY A 336 13.91 12.05 -8.81
N GLU A 337 14.69 11.41 -9.68
CA GLU A 337 14.73 11.72 -11.12
C GLU A 337 13.71 10.93 -11.94
N ALA A 338 13.17 9.83 -11.40
CA ALA A 338 12.18 9.01 -12.07
C ALA A 338 10.81 9.68 -12.03
N SER A 339 10.04 9.52 -13.10
CA SER A 339 8.65 9.98 -13.18
C SER A 339 7.72 8.84 -13.54
N SER A 340 6.50 8.86 -13.04
CA SER A 340 5.51 7.82 -13.32
C SER A 340 4.18 8.46 -13.71
N VAL A 341 3.50 7.90 -14.70
CA VAL A 341 2.11 8.25 -15.02
C VAL A 341 1.22 7.21 -14.38
N VAL A 342 0.28 7.65 -13.55
CA VAL A 342 -0.59 6.78 -12.77
C VAL A 342 -2.05 7.05 -13.11
N LEU A 343 -2.76 5.95 -13.40
CA LEU A 343 -4.20 5.94 -13.63
C LEU A 343 -4.91 5.62 -12.33
N ASN A 344 -5.91 6.44 -12.01
CA ASN A 344 -6.79 6.24 -10.87
C ASN A 344 -8.17 5.86 -11.37
N PHE A 345 -8.76 4.86 -10.74
CA PHE A 345 -10.12 4.43 -11.02
C PHE A 345 -10.90 4.36 -9.72
N LEU A 346 -12.17 4.75 -9.83
CA LEU A 346 -13.18 4.33 -8.88
C LEU A 346 -14.02 3.25 -9.55
N MET A 347 -14.32 2.20 -8.81
CA MET A 347 -15.06 1.06 -9.32
C MET A 347 -16.14 0.64 -8.33
N ARG A 348 -17.12 -0.10 -8.82
CA ARG A 348 -18.19 -0.71 -8.02
C ARG A 348 -18.31 -2.17 -8.36
N HIS A 349 -18.98 -2.94 -7.50
CA HIS A 349 -19.36 -4.31 -7.83
C HIS A 349 -20.06 -4.38 -9.18
N LYS A 350 -19.68 -5.37 -9.99
CA LYS A 350 -20.54 -5.79 -11.08
C LYS A 350 -21.82 -6.34 -10.48
N HIS A 351 -22.95 -5.72 -10.79
CA HIS A 351 -24.24 -6.30 -10.45
C HIS A 351 -24.30 -7.70 -11.07
N ALA A 352 -24.57 -8.73 -10.25
CA ALA A 352 -24.86 -10.05 -10.77
C ALA A 352 -26.13 -9.91 -11.63
N ALA A 353 -25.96 -10.08 -12.94
CA ALA A 353 -27.02 -10.00 -13.93
C ALA A 353 -28.07 -11.10 -13.72
#